data_AF-A0A4U5M346-F1
#
_entry.id   AF-A0A4U5M346-F1
#
_cell.length_a   1.000
_cell.length_b   1.000
_cell.length_c   1.000
_cell.angle_alpha   90.00
_cell.angle_beta   90.00
_cell.angle_gamma   90.00
#
_symmetry.space_group_name_H-M   'P 1'
#
loop_
_entity.id
_entity.type
_entity.pdbx_description
1 polymer ?
#
loop_
_entity_poly.entity_id
_entity_poly.type
_entity_poly.pdbx_seq_one_letter_code
_entity_poly.pdbx_strand_id
1 'polypeptide(L)'
;MRKAAMDVFLHIACLSSLFGLIQASPVPEGCWTDRLVEVPKTFNAPLCSSEDSLVEWANDNCGQQVLTYSFGPKCKTGLGGPMYADIRFTCCKAQDDKNFVAKEVAKLETNAAEALEHLKEYLCVLKNVSYAEESGDKSMADNIMHDLKDFGSYVGRVREEEKKQKQEHNAEKFFENYKPGAVVSGRQFAHSIMAHLLDQASIRSRTTFEVILSLIEKDKVLYSKPEKQQLLFDLRRTKFNYAWETAIMSPRNELFPEIEADMNQFYINVLKQSTIGITSEELTFLGASDSTEKLVKLYQLILDEERWTHERLLTSMGLLVLWVVSAVLFFIIAGACIKYRRKQKQEGAEISIVTSEDSESLG
;
A
#
# COMPACT_ATOMS: atom_id res chain seq x y z
N MET A 1 35.62 -31.12 -14.85
CA MET A 1 35.91 -30.56 -13.50
C MET A 1 34.84 -29.55 -13.07
N ARG A 2 33.58 -29.96 -12.92
CA ARG A 2 32.46 -29.13 -12.39
C ARG A 2 31.40 -30.03 -11.73
N LYS A 3 31.76 -30.68 -10.61
CA LYS A 3 30.81 -31.53 -9.85
C LYS A 3 31.12 -31.65 -8.35
N ALA A 4 31.89 -30.73 -7.77
CA ALA A 4 32.35 -30.81 -6.38
C ALA A 4 32.17 -29.50 -5.58
N ALA A 5 31.12 -28.72 -5.85
CA ALA A 5 30.86 -27.45 -5.16
C ALA A 5 29.44 -27.33 -4.57
N MET A 6 28.66 -28.41 -4.53
CA MET A 6 27.29 -28.40 -3.96
C MET A 6 27.16 -29.06 -2.58
N ASP A 7 28.20 -29.73 -2.06
CA ASP A 7 28.12 -30.43 -0.77
C ASP A 7 28.58 -29.61 0.44
N VAL A 8 29.05 -28.37 0.25
CA VAL A 8 29.49 -27.49 1.38
C VAL A 8 28.34 -26.63 1.93
N PHE A 9 27.26 -26.41 1.17
CA PHE A 9 26.13 -25.59 1.64
C PHE A 9 25.15 -26.34 2.55
N LEU A 10 25.20 -27.69 2.60
CA LEU A 10 24.28 -28.49 3.40
C LEU A 10 24.71 -28.72 4.86
N HIS A 11 25.88 -28.24 5.28
CA HIS A 11 26.35 -28.36 6.67
C HIS A 11 26.26 -27.05 7.49
N ILE A 12 25.98 -25.92 6.86
CA ILE A 12 25.81 -24.64 7.57
C ILE A 12 24.39 -24.49 8.15
N ALA A 13 23.39 -25.17 7.58
CA ALA A 13 22.01 -25.10 8.06
C ALA A 13 21.71 -25.92 9.34
N CYS A 14 22.65 -26.72 9.84
CA CYS A 14 22.43 -27.57 11.02
C CYS A 14 23.11 -27.04 12.30
N LEU A 15 24.01 -26.05 12.19
CA LEU A 15 24.73 -25.48 13.34
C LEU A 15 24.00 -24.28 13.99
N SER A 16 22.96 -23.74 13.36
CA SER A 16 22.09 -22.70 13.94
C SER A 16 21.13 -23.22 15.01
N SER A 17 21.03 -24.55 15.20
CA SER A 17 20.17 -25.16 16.23
C SER A 17 20.84 -25.31 17.61
N LEU A 18 22.12 -24.97 17.75
CA LEU A 18 22.89 -25.16 19.00
C LEU A 18 23.10 -23.88 19.83
N PHE A 19 22.71 -22.72 19.31
CA PHE A 19 22.52 -21.54 20.14
C PHE A 19 21.12 -21.62 20.72
N GLY A 20 21.04 -21.91 22.03
CA GLY A 20 19.79 -22.05 22.76
C GLY A 20 18.83 -20.91 22.43
N LEU A 21 17.77 -21.25 21.70
CA LEU A 21 16.54 -20.48 21.69
C LEU A 21 16.11 -20.40 23.15
N ILE A 22 16.47 -19.30 23.81
CA ILE A 22 15.80 -18.88 25.04
C ILE A 22 14.33 -18.87 24.65
N GLN A 23 13.59 -19.88 25.09
CA GLN A 23 12.15 -19.94 24.90
C GLN A 23 11.61 -18.69 25.54
N ALA A 24 11.28 -17.69 24.72
CA ALA A 24 10.58 -16.52 25.19
C ALA A 24 9.29 -17.04 25.84
N SER A 25 9.14 -16.78 27.14
CA SER A 25 7.90 -17.13 27.83
C SER A 25 6.72 -16.59 27.03
N PRO A 26 5.66 -17.38 26.85
CA PRO A 26 4.50 -16.94 26.07
C PRO A 26 3.99 -15.62 26.65
N VAL A 27 3.87 -14.61 25.79
CA VAL A 27 3.35 -13.29 26.18
C VAL A 27 1.87 -13.47 26.52
N PRO A 28 1.40 -13.04 27.72
CA PRO A 28 -0.01 -13.20 28.07
C PRO A 28 -0.94 -12.47 27.08
N GLU A 29 -2.15 -12.98 26.92
CA GLU A 29 -3.14 -12.39 26.01
C GLU A 29 -3.41 -10.92 26.38
N GLY A 30 -3.38 -10.03 25.39
CA GLY A 30 -3.53 -8.59 25.58
C GLY A 30 -2.26 -7.85 26.03
N CYS A 31 -1.15 -8.56 26.28
CA CYS A 31 0.15 -7.97 26.54
C CYS A 31 1.04 -7.96 25.30
N TRP A 32 2.12 -7.17 25.37
CA TRP A 32 3.10 -7.01 24.32
C TRP A 32 4.51 -6.92 24.89
N THR A 33 5.51 -7.29 24.09
CA THR A 33 6.93 -7.16 24.43
C THR A 33 7.61 -6.07 23.64
N ASP A 34 8.63 -5.45 24.20
CA ASP A 34 9.47 -4.48 23.50
C ASP A 34 10.90 -4.47 24.05
N ARG A 35 11.80 -3.81 23.33
CA ARG A 35 13.19 -3.56 23.74
C ARG A 35 13.43 -2.06 23.79
N LEU A 36 14.01 -1.57 24.89
CA LEU A 36 14.48 -0.20 25.04
C LEU A 36 16.00 -0.16 24.99
N VAL A 37 16.53 0.81 24.24
CA VAL A 37 17.95 1.03 24.03
C VAL A 37 18.24 2.52 24.15
N GLU A 38 19.33 2.90 24.83
CA GLU A 38 19.86 4.27 24.79
C GLU A 38 20.62 4.46 23.47
N VAL A 39 20.48 5.61 22.80
CA VAL A 39 21.18 5.89 21.55
C VAL A 39 22.65 6.24 21.84
N PRO A 40 23.64 5.64 21.15
CA PRO A 40 25.05 5.86 21.45
C PRO A 40 25.44 7.32 21.30
N LYS A 41 26.24 7.82 22.25
CA LYS A 41 26.81 9.18 22.13
C LYS A 41 27.84 9.31 21.02
N THR A 42 28.51 8.20 20.71
CA THR A 42 29.48 8.08 19.62
C THR A 42 29.25 6.73 18.95
N PHE A 43 29.47 6.65 17.63
CA PHE A 43 29.20 5.47 16.80
C PHE A 43 29.77 4.14 17.35
N ASN A 44 30.86 4.17 18.12
CA ASN A 44 31.56 2.96 18.56
C ASN A 44 31.58 2.77 20.09
N ALA A 45 30.82 3.56 20.86
CA ALA A 45 30.77 3.40 22.30
C ALA A 45 29.75 2.31 22.69
N PRO A 46 30.13 1.29 23.47
CA PRO A 46 29.19 0.31 23.97
C PRO A 46 28.14 1.02 24.84
N LEU A 47 26.89 0.72 24.54
CA LEU A 47 25.71 1.24 25.22
C LEU A 47 25.62 0.68 26.62
N CYS A 48 25.44 1.55 27.62
CA CYS A 48 25.39 1.14 29.00
C CYS A 48 24.55 2.09 29.83
N SER A 49 23.45 1.56 30.35
CA SER A 49 22.59 2.25 31.32
C SER A 49 22.45 1.38 32.58
N SER A 50 22.16 2.00 33.74
CA SER A 50 21.95 1.28 35.01
C SER A 50 20.61 0.54 35.01
N GLU A 51 20.48 -0.48 35.86
CA GLU A 51 19.24 -1.25 36.04
C GLU A 51 18.05 -0.33 36.35
N ASP A 52 18.21 0.54 37.35
CA ASP A 52 17.15 1.44 37.81
C ASP A 52 16.63 2.34 36.68
N SER A 53 17.53 2.93 35.88
CA SER A 53 17.16 3.80 34.76
C SER A 53 16.44 3.04 33.65
N LEU A 54 16.91 1.84 33.30
CA LEU A 54 16.26 1.01 32.29
C LEU A 54 14.85 0.59 32.71
N VAL A 55 14.65 0.24 33.98
CA VAL A 55 13.34 -0.12 34.53
C VAL A 55 12.42 1.09 34.60
N GLU A 56 12.92 2.25 35.02
CA GLU A 56 12.20 3.52 35.02
C GLU A 56 11.70 3.86 33.60
N TRP A 57 12.58 3.84 32.60
CA TRP A 57 12.19 4.12 31.21
C TRP A 57 11.21 3.08 30.66
N ALA A 58 11.31 1.81 31.05
CA ALA A 58 10.37 0.78 30.65
C ALA A 58 8.98 0.99 31.25
N ASN A 59 8.91 1.40 32.52
CA ASN A 59 7.66 1.76 33.16
C ASN A 59 7.03 3.01 32.51
N ASP A 60 7.85 4.03 32.21
CA ASP A 60 7.41 5.24 31.52
C ASP A 60 6.87 4.94 30.12
N ASN A 61 7.59 4.11 29.35
CA ASN A 61 7.15 3.69 28.00
C ASN A 61 5.84 2.89 28.04
N CYS A 62 5.70 2.00 29.02
CA CYS A 62 4.46 1.24 29.25
C CYS A 62 3.32 2.12 29.78
N GLY A 63 3.64 3.26 30.42
CA GLY A 63 2.69 4.11 31.14
C GLY A 63 2.08 3.46 32.39
N GLN A 64 2.70 2.38 32.86
CA GLN A 64 2.39 1.62 34.08
C GLN A 64 3.58 0.71 34.42
N GLN A 65 3.55 0.04 35.57
CA GLN A 65 4.60 -0.93 35.91
C GLN A 65 4.64 -2.08 34.89
N VAL A 66 5.84 -2.37 34.37
CA VAL A 66 6.05 -3.51 33.47
C VAL A 66 5.78 -4.83 34.18
N LEU A 67 5.18 -5.79 33.47
CA LEU A 67 4.81 -7.09 34.03
C LEU A 67 6.06 -7.95 34.33
N THR A 68 6.93 -8.05 33.33
CA THR A 68 8.20 -8.78 33.40
C THR A 68 9.23 -8.06 32.57
N TYR A 69 10.51 -8.18 32.94
CA TYR A 69 11.62 -7.68 32.16
C TYR A 69 12.87 -8.53 32.33
N SER A 70 13.80 -8.37 31.41
CA SER A 70 15.14 -8.96 31.43
C SER A 70 16.13 -7.97 30.84
N PHE A 71 17.31 -7.88 31.43
CA PHE A 71 18.38 -7.05 30.89
C PHE A 71 19.15 -7.78 29.78
N GLY A 72 19.62 -7.00 28.79
CA GLY A 72 20.53 -7.47 27.77
C GLY A 72 21.93 -7.78 28.30
N PRO A 73 22.96 -7.86 27.44
CA PRO A 73 24.33 -8.09 27.87
C PRO A 73 24.84 -7.02 28.84
N LYS A 74 25.51 -7.45 29.91
CA LYS A 74 26.23 -6.56 30.80
C LYS A 74 27.43 -5.96 30.05
N CYS A 75 27.50 -4.64 30.01
CA CYS A 75 28.47 -3.92 29.19
C CYS A 75 29.60 -3.28 30.02
N LYS A 76 29.31 -2.81 31.25
CA LYS A 76 30.30 -2.33 32.22
C LYS A 76 29.80 -2.47 33.65
N THR A 77 30.71 -2.30 34.62
CA THR A 77 30.36 -2.12 36.03
C THR A 77 30.74 -0.69 36.39
N GLY A 78 29.75 0.14 36.73
CA GLY A 78 29.95 1.53 37.13
C GLY A 78 29.93 1.70 38.65
N LEU A 79 30.11 2.93 39.13
CA LEU A 79 29.98 3.28 40.56
C LEU A 79 28.57 3.00 41.12
N GLY A 80 27.55 2.95 40.24
CA GLY A 80 26.16 2.62 40.59
C GLY A 80 25.77 1.14 40.36
N GLY A 81 26.74 0.24 40.22
CA GLY A 81 26.47 -1.19 40.02
C GLY A 81 26.58 -1.66 38.56
N PRO A 82 26.00 -2.83 38.22
CA PRO A 82 26.04 -3.37 36.87
C PRO A 82 25.26 -2.48 35.88
N MET A 83 25.78 -2.39 34.65
CA MET A 83 25.14 -1.65 33.57
C MET A 83 24.95 -2.55 32.36
N TYR A 84 23.87 -2.32 31.63
CA TYR A 84 23.40 -3.21 30.57
C TYR A 84 23.16 -2.43 29.27
N ALA A 85 23.28 -3.12 28.15
CA ALA A 85 23.11 -2.52 26.83
C ALA A 85 21.64 -2.16 26.50
N ASP A 86 20.70 -2.95 27.01
CA ASP A 86 19.28 -2.82 26.73
C ASP A 86 18.43 -3.47 27.84
N ILE A 87 17.12 -3.21 27.79
CA ILE A 87 16.11 -3.92 28.57
C ILE A 87 15.01 -4.42 27.63
N ARG A 88 14.62 -5.69 27.79
CA ARG A 88 13.43 -6.27 27.18
C ARG A 88 12.35 -6.38 28.23
N PHE A 89 11.15 -5.92 27.94
CA PHE A 89 10.06 -5.86 28.91
C PHE A 89 8.72 -6.22 28.29
N THR A 90 7.77 -6.58 29.14
CA THR A 90 6.38 -6.91 28.79
C THR A 90 5.43 -5.90 29.43
N CYS A 91 4.53 -5.35 28.62
CA CYS A 91 3.51 -4.39 29.05
C CYS A 91 2.11 -4.91 28.67
N CYS A 92 1.14 -4.76 29.56
CA CYS A 92 -0.24 -5.25 29.36
C CYS A 92 -1.27 -4.13 29.14
N LYS A 93 -0.80 -2.93 28.81
CA LYS A 93 -1.67 -1.81 28.46
C LYS A 93 -2.14 -1.97 27.01
N ALA A 94 -3.44 -1.75 26.79
CA ALA A 94 -4.05 -1.77 25.46
C ALA A 94 -3.30 -0.83 24.50
N GLN A 95 -3.13 -1.28 23.27
CA GLN A 95 -2.32 -0.63 22.24
C GLN A 95 -3.21 0.20 21.30
N ASP A 96 -2.84 1.46 21.02
CA ASP A 96 -3.58 2.37 20.11
C ASP A 96 -2.95 2.46 18.70
N ASP A 97 -1.93 1.65 18.42
CA ASP A 97 -1.03 1.83 17.29
C ASP A 97 -1.62 1.45 15.91
N LYS A 98 -2.70 0.66 15.88
CA LYS A 98 -3.22 0.07 14.63
C LYS A 98 -3.92 1.07 13.70
N ASN A 99 -4.38 2.21 14.23
CA ASN A 99 -5.23 3.13 13.48
C ASN A 99 -4.44 4.05 12.52
N PHE A 100 -3.19 4.38 12.85
CA PHE A 100 -2.39 5.31 12.04
C PHE A 100 -2.02 4.72 10.68
N VAL A 101 -1.44 3.51 10.68
CA VAL A 101 -0.93 2.86 9.46
C VAL A 101 -2.06 2.59 8.47
N ALA A 102 -3.19 2.06 8.93
CA ALA A 102 -4.32 1.73 8.07
C ALA A 102 -4.87 2.97 7.32
N LYS A 103 -4.91 4.13 8.01
CA LYS A 103 -5.39 5.38 7.41
C LYS A 103 -4.47 5.86 6.29
N GLU A 104 -3.15 5.84 6.51
CA GLU A 104 -2.19 6.29 5.50
C GLU A 104 -2.12 5.33 4.30
N VAL A 105 -2.23 4.02 4.54
CA VAL A 105 -2.34 3.03 3.46
C VAL A 105 -3.60 3.25 2.62
N ALA A 106 -4.76 3.43 3.25
CA ALA A 106 -6.02 3.70 2.53
C ALA A 106 -5.95 5.00 1.71
N LYS A 107 -5.24 6.02 2.21
CA LYS A 107 -4.97 7.24 1.47
C LYS A 107 -4.11 6.98 0.22
N LEU A 108 -3.06 6.16 0.33
CA LEU A 108 -2.23 5.77 -0.81
C LEU A 108 -3.02 4.98 -1.85
N GLU A 109 -3.88 4.05 -1.42
CA GLU A 109 -4.78 3.30 -2.31
C GLU A 109 -5.74 4.24 -3.06
N THR A 110 -6.34 5.20 -2.35
CA THR A 110 -7.23 6.20 -2.94
C THR A 110 -6.49 7.06 -3.97
N ASN A 111 -5.31 7.55 -3.65
CA ASN A 111 -4.47 8.34 -4.57
C ASN A 111 -4.09 7.53 -5.81
N ALA A 112 -3.75 6.24 -5.65
CA ALA A 112 -3.42 5.36 -6.77
C ALA A 112 -4.63 5.11 -7.68
N ALA A 113 -5.83 4.97 -7.09
CA ALA A 113 -7.07 4.86 -7.85
C ALA A 113 -7.39 6.15 -8.61
N GLU A 114 -7.28 7.32 -7.99
CA GLU A 114 -7.46 8.62 -8.67
C GLU A 114 -6.45 8.82 -9.81
N ALA A 115 -5.18 8.48 -9.59
CA ALA A 115 -4.15 8.54 -10.62
C ALA A 115 -4.47 7.62 -11.82
N LEU A 116 -5.00 6.41 -11.57
CA LEU A 116 -5.45 5.50 -12.62
C LEU A 116 -6.60 6.11 -13.43
N GLU A 117 -7.54 6.77 -12.78
CA GLU A 117 -8.67 7.41 -13.45
C GLU A 117 -8.23 8.53 -14.37
N HIS A 118 -7.31 9.38 -13.91
CA HIS A 118 -6.69 10.40 -14.75
C HIS A 118 -5.88 9.82 -15.91
N LEU A 119 -5.18 8.70 -15.72
CA LEU A 119 -4.50 8.00 -16.82
C LEU A 119 -5.49 7.51 -17.88
N LYS A 120 -6.66 6.99 -17.47
CA LYS A 120 -7.70 6.54 -18.40
C LYS A 120 -8.30 7.71 -19.19
N GLU A 121 -8.58 8.83 -18.51
CA GLU A 121 -9.05 10.06 -19.16
C GLU A 121 -8.03 10.52 -20.22
N TYR A 122 -6.75 10.58 -19.84
CA TYR A 122 -5.67 10.97 -20.74
C TYR A 122 -5.55 10.05 -21.96
N LEU A 123 -5.61 8.72 -21.77
CA LEU A 123 -5.61 7.74 -22.87
C LEU A 123 -6.81 7.91 -23.81
N CYS A 124 -7.99 8.21 -23.27
CA CYS A 124 -9.20 8.45 -24.06
C CYS A 124 -9.03 9.69 -24.94
N VAL A 125 -8.51 10.78 -24.37
CA VAL A 125 -8.25 12.02 -25.10
C VAL A 125 -7.25 11.79 -26.22
N LEU A 126 -6.13 11.11 -25.96
CA LEU A 126 -5.14 10.76 -26.98
C LEU A 126 -5.74 9.95 -28.13
N LYS A 127 -6.59 8.97 -27.83
CA LYS A 127 -7.27 8.17 -28.86
C LYS A 127 -8.16 9.03 -29.76
N ASN A 128 -8.88 9.98 -29.17
CA ASN A 128 -9.73 10.91 -29.92
C ASN A 128 -8.91 11.88 -30.79
N VAL A 129 -7.75 12.34 -30.31
CA VAL A 129 -6.80 13.13 -31.10
C VAL A 129 -6.32 12.33 -32.30
N SER A 130 -5.83 11.10 -32.09
CA SER A 130 -5.36 10.24 -33.18
C SER A 130 -6.46 9.98 -34.20
N TYR A 131 -7.70 9.73 -33.76
CA TYR A 131 -8.84 9.57 -34.67
C TYR A 131 -9.13 10.84 -35.50
N ALA A 132 -9.12 12.01 -34.86
CA ALA A 132 -9.33 13.28 -35.55
C ALA A 132 -8.21 13.56 -36.57
N GLU A 133 -6.95 13.31 -36.21
CA GLU A 133 -5.80 13.41 -37.11
C GLU A 133 -5.91 12.46 -38.32
N GLU A 134 -6.27 11.19 -38.09
CA GLU A 134 -6.49 10.20 -39.15
C GLU A 134 -7.63 10.58 -40.10
N SER A 135 -8.68 11.23 -39.58
CA SER A 135 -9.77 11.77 -40.40
C SER A 135 -9.42 13.08 -41.14
N GLY A 136 -8.26 13.69 -40.85
CA GLY A 136 -7.84 14.97 -41.40
C GLY A 136 -8.52 16.20 -40.76
N ASP A 137 -9.27 16.02 -39.65
CA ASP A 137 -9.92 17.10 -38.92
C ASP A 137 -8.96 17.74 -37.90
N LYS A 138 -8.05 18.56 -38.42
CA LYS A 138 -7.06 19.26 -37.60
C LYS A 138 -7.71 20.18 -36.56
N SER A 139 -8.85 20.81 -36.88
CA SER A 139 -9.53 21.70 -35.94
C SER A 139 -10.07 20.93 -34.74
N MET A 140 -10.63 19.73 -34.97
CA MET A 140 -11.07 18.86 -33.89
C MET A 140 -9.88 18.36 -33.06
N ALA A 141 -8.79 17.93 -33.70
CA ALA A 141 -7.57 17.53 -33.00
C ALA A 141 -7.02 18.67 -32.11
N ASP A 142 -6.92 19.90 -32.63
CA ASP A 142 -6.45 21.08 -31.88
C ASP A 142 -7.37 21.42 -30.70
N ASN A 143 -8.69 21.31 -30.88
CA ASN A 143 -9.67 21.53 -29.81
C ASN A 143 -9.56 20.46 -28.72
N ILE A 144 -9.42 19.19 -29.09
CA ILE A 144 -9.24 18.10 -28.12
C ILE A 144 -7.90 18.23 -27.39
N MET A 145 -6.83 18.64 -28.09
CA MET A 145 -5.54 18.92 -27.46
C MET A 145 -5.63 20.10 -26.47
N HIS A 146 -6.53 21.07 -26.68
CA HIS A 146 -6.78 22.11 -25.70
C HIS A 146 -7.35 21.54 -24.38
N ASP A 147 -8.18 20.50 -24.43
CA ASP A 147 -8.73 19.85 -23.24
C ASP A 147 -7.64 19.14 -22.40
N LEU A 148 -6.51 18.75 -23.01
CA LEU A 148 -5.34 18.23 -22.28
C LEU A 148 -4.66 19.27 -21.37
N LYS A 149 -4.99 20.56 -21.52
CA LYS A 149 -4.45 21.61 -20.64
C LYS A 149 -4.84 21.39 -19.17
N ASP A 150 -6.03 20.86 -18.92
CA ASP A 150 -6.49 20.54 -17.57
C ASP A 150 -5.73 19.36 -16.98
N PHE A 151 -5.38 18.38 -17.83
CA PHE A 151 -4.50 17.27 -17.45
C PHE A 151 -3.09 17.76 -17.10
N GLY A 152 -2.53 18.67 -17.90
CA GLY A 152 -1.25 19.32 -17.58
C GLY A 152 -1.28 20.03 -16.21
N SER A 153 -2.41 20.60 -15.82
CA SER A 153 -2.60 21.20 -14.50
C SER A 153 -2.60 20.16 -13.38
N TYR A 154 -3.18 18.97 -13.60
CA TYR A 154 -3.09 17.84 -12.66
C TYR A 154 -1.63 17.38 -12.48
N VAL A 155 -0.91 17.12 -13.58
CA VAL A 155 0.52 16.74 -13.53
C VAL A 155 1.35 17.80 -12.80
N GLY A 156 1.05 19.08 -13.02
CA GLY A 156 1.67 20.19 -12.29
C GLY A 156 1.46 20.11 -10.78
N ARG A 157 0.24 19.79 -10.32
CA ARG A 157 -0.05 19.59 -8.88
C ARG A 157 0.70 18.40 -8.31
N VAL A 158 0.72 17.26 -9.01
CA VAL A 158 1.46 16.06 -8.59
C VAL A 158 2.94 16.38 -8.35
N ARG A 159 3.57 17.11 -9.28
CA ARG A 159 4.98 17.54 -9.17
C ARG A 159 5.20 18.53 -8.02
N GLU A 160 4.27 19.45 -7.80
CA GLU A 160 4.38 20.43 -6.71
C GLU A 160 4.26 19.76 -5.34
N GLU A 161 3.33 18.83 -5.19
CA GLU A 161 3.22 18.00 -3.98
C GLU A 161 4.46 17.15 -3.76
N GLU A 162 5.07 16.63 -4.84
CA GLU A 162 6.32 15.88 -4.73
C GLU A 162 7.46 16.76 -4.24
N LYS A 163 7.58 17.99 -4.75
CA LYS A 163 8.57 18.97 -4.28
C LYS A 163 8.34 19.34 -2.82
N LYS A 164 7.09 19.62 -2.43
CA LYS A 164 6.73 19.91 -1.03
C LYS A 164 7.11 18.75 -0.11
N GLN A 165 6.76 17.53 -0.49
CA GLN A 165 7.09 16.35 0.29
C GLN A 165 8.62 16.15 0.39
N LYS A 166 9.38 16.34 -0.70
CA LYS A 166 10.85 16.30 -0.67
C LYS A 166 11.46 17.39 0.22
N GLN A 167 10.82 18.56 0.34
CA GLN A 167 11.28 19.66 1.21
C GLN A 167 10.92 19.44 2.68
N GLU A 168 9.70 18.98 2.94
CA GLU A 168 9.20 18.69 4.29
C GLU A 168 9.91 17.49 4.92
N HIS A 169 10.20 16.48 4.09
CA HIS A 169 10.87 15.27 4.50
C HIS A 169 12.39 15.46 4.50
N ASN A 170 12.87 16.42 5.30
CA ASN A 170 14.28 16.41 5.70
C ASN A 170 14.49 15.18 6.59
N ALA A 171 15.22 14.19 6.07
CA ALA A 171 15.57 12.97 6.80
C ALA A 171 16.16 13.28 8.19
N GLU A 172 16.82 14.43 8.37
CA GLU A 172 17.32 14.87 9.68
C GLU A 172 16.20 15.07 10.71
N LYS A 173 15.05 15.64 10.30
CA LYS A 173 13.91 15.91 11.18
C LYS A 173 13.27 14.62 11.68
N PHE A 174 13.17 13.64 10.79
CA PHE A 174 12.71 12.29 11.14
C PHE A 174 13.57 11.65 12.24
N PHE A 175 14.87 11.97 12.21
CA PHE A 175 15.87 11.42 13.10
C PHE A 175 16.16 12.27 14.34
N GLU A 176 15.43 13.37 14.56
CA GLU A 176 15.61 14.25 15.72
C GLU A 176 15.33 13.55 17.05
N ASN A 177 14.42 12.58 17.07
CA ASN A 177 14.07 11.82 18.27
C ASN A 177 15.13 10.80 18.67
N TYR A 178 16.12 10.55 17.81
CA TYR A 178 17.15 9.53 18.00
C TYR A 178 18.52 10.17 18.18
N LYS A 179 18.59 11.32 18.85
CA LYS A 179 19.87 11.98 19.16
C LYS A 179 20.69 11.14 20.16
N PRO A 180 22.03 11.23 20.13
CA PRO A 180 22.91 10.78 21.20
C PRO A 180 22.33 10.92 22.61
N GLY A 181 22.18 9.80 23.33
CA GLY A 181 21.63 9.73 24.69
C GLY A 181 20.10 9.71 24.80
N ALA A 182 19.37 9.78 23.67
CA ALA A 182 17.93 9.53 23.69
C ALA A 182 17.65 8.07 24.02
N VAL A 183 16.51 7.80 24.67
CA VAL A 183 16.06 6.43 24.96
C VAL A 183 14.93 6.09 23.99
N VAL A 184 15.07 4.95 23.33
CA VAL A 184 14.22 4.60 22.19
C VAL A 184 13.74 3.17 22.35
N SER A 185 12.45 2.96 22.15
CA SER A 185 11.86 1.62 22.06
C SER A 185 11.86 1.09 20.62
N GLY A 186 11.91 -0.23 20.48
CA GLY A 186 11.81 -0.91 19.19
C GLY A 186 10.53 -0.54 18.45
N ARG A 187 9.39 -0.38 19.15
CA ARG A 187 8.17 0.12 18.51
C ARG A 187 8.23 1.55 18.05
N GLN A 188 8.70 2.49 18.87
CA GLN A 188 8.79 3.89 18.46
C GLN A 188 9.67 4.02 17.22
N PHE A 189 10.77 3.26 17.19
CA PHE A 189 11.64 3.14 16.04
C PHE A 189 10.89 2.54 14.83
N ALA A 190 10.25 1.38 14.98
CA ALA A 190 9.47 0.74 13.91
C ALA A 190 8.36 1.64 13.36
N HIS A 191 7.60 2.32 14.22
CA HIS A 191 6.56 3.28 13.84
C HIS A 191 7.10 4.43 13.01
N SER A 192 8.24 4.98 13.42
CA SER A 192 8.89 6.02 12.64
C SER A 192 9.26 5.45 11.29
N ILE A 193 9.95 4.31 11.23
CA ILE A 193 10.35 3.68 9.97
C ILE A 193 9.14 3.39 9.07
N MET A 194 8.02 2.90 9.61
CA MET A 194 6.77 2.73 8.87
C MET A 194 6.26 4.04 8.27
N ALA A 195 6.25 5.13 9.04
CA ALA A 195 5.86 6.45 8.54
C ALA A 195 6.77 6.93 7.40
N HIS A 196 8.08 6.71 7.51
CA HIS A 196 9.01 7.00 6.42
C HIS A 196 8.76 6.12 5.19
N LEU A 197 8.52 4.83 5.38
CA LEU A 197 8.25 3.91 4.26
C LEU A 197 6.93 4.27 3.56
N LEU A 198 5.91 4.74 4.28
CA LEU A 198 4.67 5.27 3.69
C LEU A 198 4.93 6.54 2.87
N ASP A 199 5.78 7.44 3.36
CA ASP A 199 6.23 8.62 2.63
C ASP A 199 6.95 8.23 1.32
N GLN A 200 7.87 7.27 1.39
CA GLN A 200 8.57 6.75 0.21
C GLN A 200 7.63 6.04 -0.77
N ALA A 201 6.62 5.33 -0.27
CA ALA A 201 5.57 4.72 -1.11
C ALA A 201 4.75 5.80 -1.85
N SER A 202 4.41 6.90 -1.18
CA SER A 202 3.75 8.06 -1.81
C SER A 202 4.58 8.66 -2.95
N ILE A 203 5.87 8.90 -2.70
CA ILE A 203 6.82 9.38 -3.72
C ILE A 203 6.86 8.40 -4.89
N ARG A 204 7.03 7.10 -4.60
CA ARG A 204 7.05 6.05 -5.62
C ARG A 204 5.80 6.02 -6.47
N SER A 205 4.62 6.13 -5.87
CA SER A 205 3.34 6.10 -6.60
C SER A 205 3.26 7.25 -7.61
N ARG A 206 3.62 8.47 -7.20
CA ARG A 206 3.66 9.64 -8.10
C ARG A 206 4.73 9.52 -9.20
N THR A 207 5.94 9.07 -8.86
CA THR A 207 6.98 8.82 -9.88
C THR A 207 6.53 7.73 -10.86
N THR A 208 5.81 6.71 -10.37
CA THR A 208 5.24 5.65 -11.22
C THR A 208 4.21 6.22 -12.19
N PHE A 209 3.32 7.10 -11.73
CA PHE A 209 2.38 7.82 -12.58
C PHE A 209 3.08 8.57 -13.73
N GLU A 210 4.12 9.34 -13.41
CA GLU A 210 4.89 10.07 -14.45
C GLU A 210 5.64 9.13 -15.40
N VAL A 211 6.17 8.01 -14.90
CA VAL A 211 6.79 6.98 -15.74
C VAL A 211 5.76 6.40 -16.71
N ILE A 212 4.55 6.06 -16.24
CA ILE A 212 3.47 5.57 -17.10
C ILE A 212 3.13 6.59 -18.18
N LEU A 213 2.96 7.87 -17.83
CA LEU A 213 2.74 8.93 -18.82
C LEU A 213 3.84 8.99 -19.86
N SER A 214 5.10 8.88 -19.42
CA SER A 214 6.25 8.88 -20.32
C SER A 214 6.28 7.67 -21.28
N LEU A 215 5.66 6.54 -20.89
CA LEU A 215 5.51 5.35 -21.72
C LEU A 215 4.38 5.52 -22.74
N ILE A 216 3.27 6.14 -22.35
CA ILE A 216 2.13 6.44 -23.24
C ILE A 216 2.57 7.38 -24.35
N GLU A 217 3.32 8.43 -24.01
CA GLU A 217 3.73 9.46 -24.97
C GLU A 217 4.93 9.06 -25.83
N LYS A 218 4.69 8.46 -26.99
CA LYS A 218 5.76 8.10 -27.93
C LYS A 218 6.47 9.34 -28.52
N ASP A 219 5.76 10.46 -28.71
CA ASP A 219 6.23 11.63 -29.48
C ASP A 219 6.78 12.81 -28.66
N LYS A 220 7.07 12.61 -27.36
CA LYS A 220 7.73 13.59 -26.46
C LYS A 220 6.92 14.87 -26.19
N VAL A 221 5.60 14.76 -26.08
CA VAL A 221 4.73 15.94 -25.84
C VAL A 221 4.95 16.54 -24.44
N LEU A 222 4.94 15.72 -23.38
CA LEU A 222 5.16 16.19 -22.01
C LEU A 222 6.59 15.94 -21.49
N TYR A 223 7.30 14.95 -22.03
CA TYR A 223 8.61 14.54 -21.51
C TYR A 223 9.68 14.41 -22.60
N SER A 224 10.78 15.15 -22.43
CA SER A 224 12.00 15.00 -23.21
C SER A 224 12.74 13.69 -22.89
N LYS A 225 13.60 13.21 -23.80
CA LYS A 225 14.37 11.97 -23.58
C LYS A 225 15.18 11.97 -22.27
N PRO A 226 15.91 13.05 -21.90
CA PRO A 226 16.62 13.11 -20.62
C PRO A 226 15.68 13.02 -19.42
N GLU A 227 14.51 13.68 -19.47
CA GLU A 227 13.52 13.61 -18.39
C GLU A 227 12.98 12.18 -18.21
N LYS A 228 12.69 11.46 -19.30
CA LYS A 228 12.26 10.04 -19.21
C LYS A 228 13.32 9.17 -18.53
N GLN A 229 14.60 9.38 -18.84
CA GLN A 229 15.70 8.65 -18.20
C GLN A 229 15.82 9.01 -16.71
N GLN A 230 15.63 10.30 -16.37
CA GLN A 230 15.64 10.77 -14.99
C GLN A 230 14.48 10.16 -14.19
N LEU A 231 13.26 10.11 -14.73
CA LEU A 231 12.11 9.47 -14.07
C LEU A 231 12.35 7.98 -13.78
N LEU A 232 12.94 7.25 -14.73
CA LEU A 232 13.30 5.84 -14.52
C LEU A 232 14.37 5.69 -13.43
N PHE A 233 15.34 6.62 -13.37
CA PHE A 233 16.34 6.65 -12.31
C PHE A 233 15.71 6.95 -10.94
N ASP A 234 14.81 7.92 -10.86
CA ASP A 234 14.09 8.27 -9.64
C ASP A 234 13.19 7.11 -9.17
N LEU A 235 12.52 6.40 -10.09
CA LEU A 235 11.75 5.21 -9.76
C LEU A 235 12.63 4.07 -9.21
N ARG A 236 13.89 3.95 -9.65
CA ARG A 236 14.84 2.98 -9.06
C ARG A 236 15.26 3.37 -7.66
N ARG A 237 15.35 4.67 -7.36
CA ARG A 237 15.66 5.20 -6.02
C ARG A 237 14.52 5.05 -5.03
N THR A 238 13.35 4.55 -5.42
CA THR A 238 12.26 4.26 -4.47
C THR A 238 12.18 2.77 -4.09
N LYS A 239 13.18 1.95 -4.48
CA LYS A 239 13.28 0.54 -4.06
C LYS A 239 13.46 0.45 -2.55
N PHE A 240 13.01 -0.64 -1.93
CA PHE A 240 13.15 -0.86 -0.49
C PHE A 240 14.58 -0.63 -0.04
N ASN A 241 15.58 -1.27 -0.66
CA ASN A 241 16.97 -1.09 -0.25
C ASN A 241 17.41 0.37 -0.25
N TYR A 242 16.95 1.17 -1.20
CA TYR A 242 17.27 2.61 -1.20
C TYR A 242 16.48 3.36 -0.14
N ALA A 243 15.17 3.14 -0.01
CA ALA A 243 14.31 3.76 1.00
C ALA A 243 14.79 3.42 2.42
N TRP A 244 15.07 2.14 2.65
CA TRP A 244 15.77 1.55 3.79
C TRP A 244 17.07 2.32 3.96
N GLU A 245 18.08 2.16 3.09
CA GLU A 245 19.38 2.86 3.17
C GLU A 245 19.26 4.38 3.40
N THR A 246 18.30 5.11 2.82
CA THR A 246 18.13 6.55 3.08
C THR A 246 17.57 6.87 4.45
N ALA A 247 16.72 6.01 5.02
CA ALA A 247 16.43 6.06 6.45
C ALA A 247 17.63 5.58 7.30
N ILE A 248 18.58 4.85 6.73
CA ILE A 248 19.38 3.87 7.50
C ILE A 248 20.88 4.06 7.34
N MET A 249 21.39 4.97 6.52
CA MET A 249 22.81 5.31 6.55
C MET A 249 23.23 6.05 7.84
N SER A 250 22.36 6.09 8.86
CA SER A 250 22.71 6.37 10.25
C SER A 250 23.07 5.06 10.99
N PRO A 251 24.03 5.03 11.92
CA PRO A 251 24.37 3.87 12.81
C PRO A 251 23.23 3.21 13.56
N ARG A 252 22.08 3.85 13.49
CA ARG A 252 20.93 3.62 14.34
C ARG A 252 20.23 2.30 13.99
N ASN A 253 20.58 1.62 12.90
CA ASN A 253 20.02 0.29 12.58
C ASN A 253 20.67 -0.82 13.40
N GLU A 254 21.85 -0.56 13.97
CA GLU A 254 22.40 -1.46 14.98
C GLU A 254 21.53 -1.46 16.25
N LEU A 255 20.63 -0.48 16.42
CA LEU A 255 19.74 -0.42 17.58
C LEU A 255 18.65 -1.48 17.55
N PHE A 256 18.12 -1.85 16.37
CA PHE A 256 16.99 -2.78 16.20
C PHE A 256 17.08 -3.61 14.91
N PRO A 257 18.14 -4.42 14.72
CA PRO A 257 18.31 -5.22 13.50
C PRO A 257 17.17 -6.22 13.28
N GLU A 258 16.48 -6.66 14.34
CA GLU A 258 15.41 -7.65 14.25
C GLU A 258 14.17 -7.18 13.47
N ILE A 259 13.96 -5.86 13.30
CA ILE A 259 12.74 -5.33 12.65
C ILE A 259 12.87 -5.25 11.12
N GLU A 260 14.08 -5.39 10.57
CA GLU A 260 14.36 -5.15 9.15
C GLU A 260 13.47 -6.00 8.24
N ALA A 261 13.35 -7.29 8.54
CA ALA A 261 12.53 -8.21 7.78
C ALA A 261 11.04 -7.80 7.78
N ASP A 262 10.52 -7.40 8.94
CA ASP A 262 9.13 -6.96 9.10
C ASP A 262 8.88 -5.64 8.36
N MET A 263 9.82 -4.70 8.41
CA MET A 263 9.71 -3.42 7.69
C MET A 263 9.79 -3.60 6.17
N ASN A 264 10.62 -4.53 5.69
CA ASN A 264 10.68 -4.89 4.28
C ASN A 264 9.34 -5.48 3.81
N GLN A 265 8.81 -6.45 4.55
CA GLN A 265 7.53 -7.06 4.22
C GLN A 265 6.37 -6.06 4.28
N PHE A 266 6.36 -5.19 5.30
CA PHE A 266 5.43 -4.08 5.41
C PHE A 266 5.46 -3.20 4.16
N TYR A 267 6.65 -2.72 3.76
CA TYR A 267 6.78 -1.85 2.59
C TYR A 267 6.34 -2.55 1.30
N ILE A 268 6.72 -3.81 1.09
CA ILE A 268 6.26 -4.59 -0.07
C ILE A 268 4.72 -4.66 -0.11
N ASN A 269 4.06 -4.90 1.03
CA ASN A 269 2.61 -4.95 1.10
C ASN A 269 1.97 -3.60 0.76
N VAL A 270 2.50 -2.50 1.30
CA VAL A 270 2.06 -1.13 0.95
C VAL A 270 2.20 -0.89 -0.54
N LEU A 271 3.33 -1.29 -1.15
CA LEU A 271 3.56 -1.11 -2.58
C LEU A 271 2.57 -1.93 -3.43
N LYS A 272 2.23 -3.15 -3.01
CA LYS A 272 1.22 -3.97 -3.72
C LYS A 272 -0.16 -3.32 -3.75
N GLN A 273 -0.50 -2.58 -2.70
CA GLN A 273 -1.79 -1.89 -2.55
C GLN A 273 -1.82 -0.52 -3.24
N SER A 274 -0.69 0.17 -3.29
CA SER A 274 -0.58 1.55 -3.80
C SER A 274 -0.02 1.67 -5.23
N THR A 275 0.26 0.54 -5.89
CA THR A 275 0.70 0.53 -7.29
C THR A 275 -0.49 0.74 -8.22
N ILE A 276 -0.36 1.70 -9.11
CA ILE A 276 -1.44 2.18 -9.97
C ILE A 276 -1.90 1.10 -10.96
N GLY A 277 -3.17 0.68 -10.87
CA GLY A 277 -3.83 -0.14 -11.89
C GLY A 277 -3.26 -1.55 -12.12
N ILE A 278 -2.55 -2.11 -11.13
CA ILE A 278 -2.03 -3.47 -11.16
C ILE A 278 -2.50 -4.20 -9.89
N THR A 279 -2.92 -5.47 -10.04
CA THR A 279 -3.37 -6.29 -8.90
C THR A 279 -2.21 -6.74 -8.02
N SER A 280 -2.48 -7.02 -6.74
CA SER A 280 -1.44 -7.47 -5.79
C SER A 280 -0.77 -8.79 -6.21
N GLU A 281 -1.50 -9.65 -6.92
CA GLU A 281 -1.05 -10.95 -7.43
C GLU A 281 -0.03 -10.80 -8.57
N GLU A 282 -0.18 -9.78 -9.42
CA GLU A 282 0.76 -9.47 -10.50
C GLU A 282 2.08 -8.85 -9.97
N LEU A 283 2.08 -8.39 -8.72
CA LEU A 283 3.20 -7.67 -8.06
C LEU A 283 4.04 -8.55 -7.13
N THR A 284 4.03 -9.87 -7.33
CA THR A 284 4.84 -10.82 -6.54
C THR A 284 6.35 -10.62 -6.67
N PHE A 285 6.81 -9.90 -7.70
CA PHE A 285 8.23 -9.58 -7.91
C PHE A 285 8.71 -8.37 -7.10
N LEU A 286 7.81 -7.64 -6.41
CA LEU A 286 8.22 -6.54 -5.53
C LEU A 286 9.12 -7.06 -4.41
N GLY A 287 10.26 -6.39 -4.20
CA GLY A 287 11.34 -6.86 -3.33
C GLY A 287 12.53 -7.46 -4.08
N ALA A 288 12.37 -7.87 -5.35
CA ALA A 288 13.50 -8.30 -6.17
C ALA A 288 14.41 -7.13 -6.57
N SER A 289 15.70 -7.42 -6.83
CA SER A 289 16.69 -6.42 -7.25
C SER A 289 16.34 -5.74 -8.58
N ASP A 290 15.61 -6.41 -9.46
CA ASP A 290 15.14 -5.95 -10.77
C ASP A 290 13.66 -5.56 -10.79
N SER A 291 13.06 -5.32 -9.61
CA SER A 291 11.63 -5.03 -9.47
C SER A 291 11.17 -3.79 -10.25
N THR A 292 11.97 -2.73 -10.33
CA THR A 292 11.63 -1.54 -11.13
C THR A 292 11.56 -1.87 -12.62
N GLU A 293 12.54 -2.62 -13.13
CA GLU A 293 12.60 -3.04 -14.53
C GLU A 293 11.40 -3.94 -14.89
N LYS A 294 11.05 -4.87 -14.00
CA LYS A 294 9.85 -5.72 -14.15
C LYS A 294 8.56 -4.91 -14.13
N LEU A 295 8.44 -3.93 -13.22
CA LEU A 295 7.28 -3.05 -13.13
C LEU A 295 7.09 -2.24 -14.42
N VAL A 296 8.16 -1.63 -14.94
CA VAL A 296 8.11 -0.87 -16.20
C VAL A 296 7.71 -1.76 -17.37
N LYS A 297 8.28 -2.97 -17.47
CA LYS A 297 7.88 -3.95 -18.49
C LYS A 297 6.42 -4.37 -18.37
N LEU A 298 5.90 -4.53 -17.15
CA LEU A 298 4.51 -4.86 -16.92
C LEU A 298 3.59 -3.73 -17.39
N TYR A 299 3.92 -2.46 -17.13
CA TYR A 299 3.16 -1.34 -17.68
C TYR A 299 3.22 -1.26 -19.20
N GLN A 300 4.39 -1.51 -19.80
CA GLN A 300 4.51 -1.58 -21.26
C GLN A 300 3.55 -2.63 -21.84
N LEU A 301 3.53 -3.83 -21.25
CA LEU A 301 2.62 -4.90 -21.65
C LEU A 301 1.15 -4.48 -21.52
N ILE A 302 0.76 -3.91 -20.38
CA ILE A 302 -0.61 -3.44 -20.12
C ILE A 302 -1.06 -2.40 -21.15
N LEU A 303 -0.16 -1.48 -21.52
CA LEU A 303 -0.43 -0.44 -22.51
C LEU A 303 -0.51 -1.02 -23.94
N ASP A 304 0.39 -1.92 -24.30
CA ASP A 304 0.40 -2.59 -25.61
C ASP A 304 -0.83 -3.48 -25.81
N GLU A 305 -1.35 -4.08 -24.74
CA GLU A 305 -2.57 -4.89 -24.74
C GLU A 305 -3.86 -4.06 -24.62
N GLU A 306 -3.77 -2.73 -24.50
CA GLU A 306 -4.93 -1.84 -24.29
C GLU A 306 -5.83 -2.25 -23.08
N ARG A 307 -5.25 -2.91 -22.05
CA ARG A 307 -6.03 -3.46 -20.92
C ARG A 307 -6.84 -2.39 -20.18
N TRP A 308 -6.30 -1.20 -19.99
CA TRP A 308 -6.97 -0.12 -19.26
C TRP A 308 -8.11 0.56 -20.01
N THR A 309 -8.15 0.45 -21.34
CA THR A 309 -9.23 1.05 -22.15
C THR A 309 -10.40 0.07 -22.34
N HIS A 310 -10.14 -1.24 -22.35
CA HIS A 310 -11.16 -2.25 -22.59
C HIS A 310 -11.98 -2.64 -21.35
N GLU A 311 -11.41 -2.59 -20.14
CA GLU A 311 -12.06 -3.12 -18.94
C GLU A 311 -13.32 -2.34 -18.52
N ARG A 312 -13.45 -1.06 -18.92
CA ARG A 312 -14.58 -0.21 -18.53
C ARG A 312 -15.76 -0.15 -19.51
N LEU A 313 -15.56 -0.45 -20.79
CA LEU A 313 -16.67 -0.42 -21.73
C LEU A 313 -17.63 -1.61 -21.55
N LEU A 314 -17.13 -2.75 -21.04
CA LEU A 314 -17.94 -3.95 -20.88
C LEU A 314 -18.46 -4.18 -19.45
N THR A 315 -17.78 -3.69 -18.41
CA THR A 315 -18.22 -3.97 -17.03
C THR A 315 -19.20 -2.94 -16.48
N SER A 316 -18.95 -1.63 -16.58
CA SER A 316 -19.88 -0.65 -15.99
C SER A 316 -21.11 -0.41 -16.86
N MET A 317 -20.92 -0.19 -18.17
CA MET A 317 -22.03 -0.06 -19.12
C MET A 317 -22.73 -1.39 -19.32
N GLY A 318 -22.00 -2.49 -19.42
CA GLY A 318 -22.60 -3.82 -19.55
C GLY A 318 -23.43 -4.21 -18.34
N LEU A 319 -22.92 -4.05 -17.10
CA LEU A 319 -23.70 -4.37 -15.90
C LEU A 319 -24.89 -3.44 -15.71
N LEU A 320 -24.75 -2.14 -15.99
CA LEU A 320 -25.84 -1.18 -15.82
C LEU A 320 -26.92 -1.37 -16.90
N VAL A 321 -26.53 -1.65 -18.16
CA VAL A 321 -27.47 -2.05 -19.22
C VAL A 321 -28.12 -3.39 -18.89
N LEU A 322 -27.38 -4.39 -18.41
CA LEU A 322 -27.95 -5.66 -17.94
C LEU A 322 -28.93 -5.46 -16.78
N TRP A 323 -28.60 -4.57 -15.84
CA TRP A 323 -29.48 -4.24 -14.71
C TRP A 323 -30.76 -3.54 -15.18
N VAL A 324 -30.65 -2.55 -16.08
CA VAL A 324 -31.80 -1.84 -16.65
C VAL A 324 -32.67 -2.78 -17.48
N VAL A 325 -32.06 -3.62 -18.33
CA VAL A 325 -32.79 -4.61 -19.13
C VAL A 325 -33.47 -5.64 -18.23
N SER A 326 -32.80 -6.11 -17.17
CA SER A 326 -33.38 -7.03 -16.17
C SER A 326 -34.56 -6.38 -15.43
N ALA A 327 -34.41 -5.13 -14.99
CA ALA A 327 -35.48 -4.38 -14.33
C ALA A 327 -36.70 -4.18 -15.27
N VAL A 328 -36.47 -3.80 -16.53
CA VAL A 328 -37.54 -3.65 -17.53
C VAL A 328 -38.25 -4.98 -17.80
N LEU A 329 -37.51 -6.08 -17.98
CA LEU A 329 -38.08 -7.42 -18.14
C LEU A 329 -38.92 -7.83 -16.93
N PHE A 330 -38.44 -7.55 -15.72
CA PHE A 330 -39.18 -7.82 -14.49
C PHE A 330 -40.51 -7.06 -14.44
N PHE A 331 -40.53 -5.77 -14.80
CA PHE A 331 -41.76 -4.98 -14.87
C PHE A 331 -42.74 -5.47 -15.94
N ILE A 332 -42.24 -5.91 -17.11
CA ILE A 332 -43.08 -6.49 -18.17
C ILE A 332 -43.75 -7.78 -17.69
N ILE A 333 -42.98 -8.68 -17.05
CA ILE A 333 -43.48 -9.95 -16.53
C ILE A 333 -44.50 -9.69 -15.40
N ALA A 334 -44.19 -8.79 -14.47
CA ALA A 334 -45.11 -8.41 -13.40
C ALA A 334 -46.42 -7.82 -13.94
N GLY A 335 -46.34 -6.94 -14.94
CA GLY A 335 -47.50 -6.37 -15.63
C GLY A 335 -48.36 -7.44 -16.34
N ALA A 336 -47.72 -8.39 -17.02
CA ALA A 336 -48.39 -9.51 -17.67
C ALA A 336 -49.11 -10.41 -16.63
N CYS A 337 -48.46 -10.72 -15.51
CA CYS A 337 -49.05 -11.49 -14.40
C CYS A 337 -50.27 -10.79 -13.78
N ILE A 338 -50.22 -9.46 -13.58
CA ILE A 338 -51.35 -8.68 -13.07
C ILE A 338 -52.52 -8.71 -14.06
N LYS A 339 -52.23 -8.52 -15.36
CA LYS A 339 -53.26 -8.55 -16.42
C LYS A 339 -53.91 -9.93 -16.52
N TYR A 340 -53.13 -10.99 -16.44
CA TYR A 340 -53.62 -12.37 -16.45
C TYR A 340 -54.53 -12.68 -15.24
N ARG A 341 -54.13 -12.28 -14.02
CA ARG A 341 -54.99 -12.42 -12.82
C ARG A 341 -56.30 -11.65 -12.93
N ARG A 342 -56.29 -10.44 -13.53
CA ARG A 342 -57.52 -9.67 -13.75
C ARG A 342 -58.47 -10.37 -14.72
N LYS A 343 -57.93 -10.94 -15.80
CA LYS A 343 -58.72 -11.68 -16.79
C LYS A 343 -59.38 -12.92 -16.15
N GLN A 344 -58.63 -13.71 -15.38
CA GLN A 344 -59.18 -14.86 -14.66
C GLN A 344 -60.26 -14.47 -13.63
N LYS A 345 -60.12 -13.33 -12.95
CA LYS A 345 -61.18 -12.82 -12.06
C LYS A 345 -62.46 -12.42 -12.82
N GLN A 346 -62.34 -11.89 -14.04
CA GLN A 346 -63.51 -11.55 -14.86
C GLN A 346 -64.21 -12.81 -15.38
N GLU A 347 -63.45 -13.76 -15.93
CA GLU A 347 -64.00 -15.03 -16.44
C GLU A 347 -64.61 -15.88 -15.29
N GLY A 348 -64.03 -15.84 -14.09
CA GLY A 348 -64.61 -16.50 -12.91
C GLY A 348 -65.88 -15.84 -12.37
N ALA A 349 -66.02 -14.52 -12.50
CA ALA A 349 -67.21 -13.80 -12.07
C ALA A 349 -68.42 -14.04 -13.00
N GLU A 350 -68.18 -14.19 -14.31
CA GLU A 350 -69.22 -14.52 -15.29
C GLU A 350 -69.82 -15.91 -15.08
N ILE A 351 -68.99 -16.90 -14.68
CA ILE A 351 -69.46 -18.26 -14.42
C ILE A 351 -70.33 -18.34 -13.16
N SER A 352 -70.07 -17.50 -12.14
CA SER A 352 -70.87 -17.47 -10.91
C SER A 352 -72.25 -16.81 -11.03
N ILE A 353 -72.51 -16.01 -12.08
CA ILE A 353 -73.82 -15.37 -12.30
C ILE A 353 -74.79 -16.32 -13.02
N VAL A 354 -74.29 -17.27 -13.80
CA VAL A 354 -75.14 -18.22 -14.56
C VAL A 354 -75.67 -19.38 -13.70
N THR A 355 -75.17 -19.57 -12.47
CA THR A 355 -75.60 -20.66 -11.57
C THR A 355 -76.54 -20.25 -10.44
N SER A 356 -77.10 -19.03 -10.42
CA SER A 356 -78.03 -18.59 -9.36
C SER A 356 -79.49 -18.39 -9.77
N GLU A 357 -79.90 -18.73 -11.00
CA GLU A 357 -81.31 -18.57 -11.45
C GLU A 357 -82.15 -19.86 -11.43
N ASP A 358 -81.59 -21.02 -11.05
CA ASP A 358 -82.32 -22.31 -11.10
C ASP A 358 -82.76 -22.87 -9.72
N SER A 359 -82.89 -22.03 -8.69
CA SER A 359 -83.37 -22.48 -7.37
C SER A 359 -84.44 -21.59 -6.76
N GLU A 360 -85.49 -21.26 -7.51
CA GLU A 360 -86.74 -20.73 -6.93
C GLU A 360 -87.98 -21.14 -7.74
N SER A 361 -88.21 -22.46 -7.85
CA SER A 361 -89.53 -23.01 -8.18
C SER A 361 -89.63 -24.43 -7.63
N LEU A 362 -90.01 -24.54 -6.35
CA LEU A 362 -90.70 -25.69 -5.74
C LEU A 362 -91.01 -25.30 -4.29
N GLY A 363 -92.22 -24.77 -4.10
CA GLY A 363 -92.78 -24.36 -2.81
C GLY A 363 -94.06 -23.57 -3.00
#